data_AF-A0A7S2L494-F1
#
_entry.id   AF-A0A7S2L494-F1
#
_cell.length_a   1.000
_cell.length_b   1.000
_cell.length_c   1.000
_cell.angle_alpha   90.00
_cell.angle_beta   90.00
_cell.angle_gamma   90.00
#
_symmetry.space_group_name_H-M   'P 1'
#
loop_
_entity.id
_entity.type
_entity.pdbx_description
1 polymer ?
#
loop_
_entity_poly.entity_id
_entity_poly.type
_entity_poly.pdbx_seq_one_letter_code
_entity_poly.pdbx_strand_id
1 'polypeptide(L)'
;MTSLLHGSATNAEVIQSTWTESVLTLVFDQETTCSSKAVDFVFETLLKPIIIGEDDPMNEIAWKVLHDISMTSHEVGTGKGAVVALKLTIKKLIERDGSIVKSLLRLLQQVCKDTLNLDSDQEASIDSDCDGSSSDLFCAEVEKQRNGAWCLLSALGDMGQCGAKSSSINLLKVVKACKVDGTFITSAWKKFHELSASDNTPSRSLPSLRNASKSCLCIMSKLGRVIPVDE
;
A
#
# COMPACT_ATOMS: atom_id res chain seq x y z
N MET A 1 1.39 39.13 -1.17
CA MET A 1 1.58 38.20 -2.32
C MET A 1 1.62 36.75 -1.83
N THR A 2 0.55 36.27 -1.20
CA THR A 2 0.46 34.90 -0.62
C THR A 2 -0.83 34.17 -1.03
N SER A 3 -1.73 34.84 -1.77
CA SER A 3 -3.06 34.31 -2.13
C SER A 3 -3.08 33.46 -3.41
N LEU A 4 -2.08 33.58 -4.30
CA LEU A 4 -2.05 32.85 -5.57
C LEU A 4 -1.54 31.40 -5.48
N LEU A 5 -0.87 31.02 -4.39
CA LEU A 5 -0.36 29.65 -4.20
C LEU A 5 -1.40 28.70 -3.58
N HIS A 6 -2.38 29.23 -2.83
CA HIS A 6 -3.46 28.42 -2.24
C HIS A 6 -4.45 27.85 -3.27
N GLY A 7 -4.63 28.51 -4.41
CA GLY A 7 -5.50 28.04 -5.49
C GLY A 7 -4.92 26.92 -6.34
N SER A 8 -3.59 26.71 -6.33
CA SER A 8 -2.94 25.67 -7.15
C SER A 8 -2.95 24.31 -6.47
N ALA A 9 -2.65 24.26 -5.16
CA ALA A 9 -2.64 23.03 -4.38
C ALA A 9 -4.05 22.40 -4.26
N THR A 10 -5.08 23.23 -4.08
CA THR A 10 -6.48 22.79 -4.03
C THR A 10 -6.95 22.18 -5.36
N ASN A 11 -6.53 22.74 -6.50
CA ASN A 11 -6.87 22.17 -7.80
C ASN A 11 -6.15 20.82 -8.04
N ALA A 12 -4.90 20.68 -7.62
CA ALA A 12 -4.16 19.43 -7.75
C ALA A 12 -4.78 18.30 -6.93
N GLU A 13 -5.20 18.57 -5.69
CA GLU A 13 -5.89 17.60 -4.83
C GLU A 13 -7.23 17.17 -5.41
N VAL A 14 -8.01 18.12 -5.95
CA VAL A 14 -9.29 17.81 -6.62
C VAL A 14 -9.07 16.95 -7.85
N ILE A 15 -8.05 17.25 -8.68
CA ILE A 15 -7.72 16.44 -9.87
C ILE A 15 -7.31 15.02 -9.46
N GLN A 16 -6.49 14.89 -8.42
CA GLN A 16 -6.02 13.60 -7.93
C GLN A 16 -7.18 12.74 -7.37
N SER A 17 -8.09 13.36 -6.62
CA SER A 17 -9.31 12.69 -6.13
C SER A 17 -10.20 12.27 -7.30
N THR A 18 -10.41 13.16 -8.26
CA THR A 18 -11.23 12.90 -9.46
C THR A 18 -10.64 11.77 -10.29
N TRP A 19 -9.32 11.71 -10.43
CA TRP A 19 -8.63 10.61 -11.10
C TRP A 19 -8.88 9.28 -10.37
N THR A 20 -8.72 9.27 -9.05
CA THR A 20 -8.92 8.06 -8.23
C THR A 20 -10.35 7.55 -8.29
N GLU A 21 -11.34 8.44 -8.37
CA GLU A 21 -12.76 8.06 -8.42
C GLU A 21 -13.23 7.69 -9.84
N SER A 22 -12.76 8.40 -10.86
CA SER A 22 -13.26 8.27 -12.22
C SER A 22 -12.44 7.32 -13.06
N VAL A 23 -11.11 7.43 -13.02
CA VAL A 23 -10.22 6.66 -13.91
C VAL A 23 -10.01 5.26 -13.37
N LEU A 24 -9.79 5.12 -12.07
CA LEU A 24 -9.58 3.82 -11.46
C LEU A 24 -10.83 2.94 -11.62
N THR A 25 -12.04 3.50 -11.59
CA THR A 25 -13.29 2.72 -11.74
C THR A 25 -13.59 2.28 -13.17
N LEU A 26 -12.92 2.84 -14.19
CA LEU A 26 -13.01 2.35 -15.59
C LEU A 26 -12.54 0.90 -15.74
N VAL A 27 -11.82 0.34 -14.75
CA VAL A 27 -11.46 -1.09 -14.76
C VAL A 27 -12.68 -2.02 -14.64
N PHE A 28 -13.84 -1.49 -14.24
CA PHE A 28 -15.13 -2.18 -14.24
C PHE A 28 -15.91 -2.07 -15.55
N ASP A 29 -15.38 -1.33 -16.53
CA ASP A 29 -16.06 -1.15 -17.81
C ASP A 29 -16.33 -2.51 -18.48
N GLN A 30 -17.54 -2.66 -19.04
CA GLN A 30 -17.97 -3.86 -19.74
C GLN A 30 -17.24 -4.03 -21.08
N GLU A 31 -16.81 -2.93 -21.69
CA GLU A 31 -15.97 -2.95 -22.87
C GLU A 31 -14.54 -3.34 -22.49
N THR A 32 -14.13 -4.53 -22.92
CA THR A 32 -12.81 -5.10 -22.62
C THR A 32 -11.65 -4.18 -23.01
N THR A 33 -11.76 -3.45 -24.12
CA THR A 33 -10.77 -2.47 -24.57
C THR A 33 -10.62 -1.30 -23.60
N CYS A 34 -11.75 -0.73 -23.15
CA CYS A 34 -11.76 0.37 -22.18
C CYS A 34 -11.13 -0.09 -20.85
N SER A 35 -11.60 -1.23 -20.36
CA SER A 35 -11.12 -1.84 -19.13
C SER A 35 -9.62 -2.16 -19.17
N SER A 36 -9.11 -2.72 -20.28
CA SER A 36 -7.69 -3.01 -20.45
C SER A 36 -6.84 -1.74 -20.46
N LYS A 37 -7.28 -0.70 -21.17
CA LYS A 37 -6.58 0.60 -21.20
C LYS A 37 -6.56 1.27 -19.84
N ALA A 38 -7.64 1.16 -19.06
CA ALA A 38 -7.68 1.65 -17.70
C ALA A 38 -6.66 0.93 -16.81
N VAL A 39 -6.54 -0.40 -16.94
CA VAL A 39 -5.51 -1.18 -16.24
C VAL A 39 -4.10 -0.76 -16.62
N ASP A 40 -3.82 -0.55 -17.91
CA ASP A 40 -2.53 -0.04 -18.39
C ASP A 40 -2.21 1.33 -17.84
N PHE A 41 -3.20 2.22 -17.84
CA PHE A 41 -3.02 3.57 -17.36
C PHE A 41 -2.75 3.60 -15.86
N VAL A 42 -3.47 2.80 -15.06
CA VAL A 42 -3.17 2.66 -13.61
C VAL A 42 -1.79 2.04 -13.40
N PHE A 43 -1.38 1.05 -14.20
CA PHE A 43 -0.03 0.50 -14.09
C PHE A 43 1.04 1.57 -14.34
N GLU A 44 0.95 2.32 -15.44
CA GLU A 44 1.94 3.33 -15.82
C GLU A 44 1.97 4.54 -14.87
N THR A 45 0.84 4.91 -14.26
CA THR A 45 0.75 6.13 -13.41
C THR A 45 0.87 5.85 -11.91
N LEU A 46 0.60 4.62 -11.47
CA LEU A 46 0.57 4.28 -10.04
C LEU A 46 1.61 3.23 -9.66
N LEU A 47 1.70 2.12 -10.39
CA LEU A 47 2.52 0.97 -9.97
C LEU A 47 3.94 1.03 -10.53
N LYS A 48 4.10 1.49 -11.77
CA LYS A 48 5.40 1.61 -12.40
C LYS A 48 6.29 2.66 -11.71
N PRO A 49 5.79 3.86 -11.34
CA PRO A 49 6.61 4.85 -10.64
C PRO A 49 7.16 4.33 -9.30
N ILE A 50 6.35 3.57 -8.53
CA ILE A 50 6.81 2.99 -7.27
C ILE A 50 7.80 1.84 -7.48
N ILE A 51 7.69 1.08 -8.57
CA ILE A 51 8.63 0.01 -8.93
C ILE A 51 9.98 0.60 -9.39
N ILE A 52 9.94 1.72 -10.12
CA ILE A 52 11.15 2.43 -10.58
C ILE A 52 11.85 3.10 -9.38
N GLY A 53 11.09 3.68 -8.45
CA GLY A 53 11.62 4.31 -7.25
C GLY A 53 11.78 5.83 -7.41
N GLU A 54 12.70 6.41 -6.64
CA GLU A 54 12.93 7.86 -6.57
C GLU A 54 13.35 8.49 -7.90
N ASP A 55 13.83 7.69 -8.85
CA ASP A 55 14.18 8.12 -10.20
C ASP A 55 12.94 8.51 -11.04
N ASP A 56 11.73 8.12 -10.61
CA ASP A 56 10.48 8.49 -11.29
C ASP A 56 9.84 9.73 -10.62
N PRO A 57 9.60 10.83 -11.38
CA PRO A 57 9.00 12.05 -10.83
C PRO A 57 7.58 11.86 -10.30
N MET A 58 6.90 10.77 -10.65
CA MET A 58 5.56 10.42 -10.18
C MET A 58 5.57 9.54 -8.92
N ASN A 59 6.74 9.16 -8.38
CA ASN A 59 6.85 8.26 -7.23
C ASN A 59 6.07 8.75 -6.00
N GLU A 60 6.32 10.00 -5.58
CA GLU A 60 5.65 10.61 -4.43
C GLU A 60 4.13 10.73 -4.64
N ILE A 61 3.72 11.06 -5.87
CA ILE A 61 2.30 11.19 -6.24
C ILE A 61 1.62 9.81 -6.17
N ALA A 62 2.29 8.77 -6.66
CA ALA A 62 1.77 7.42 -6.62
C ALA A 62 1.57 6.92 -5.18
N TRP A 63 2.52 7.17 -4.28
CA TRP A 63 2.36 6.84 -2.86
C TRP A 63 1.23 7.63 -2.20
N LYS A 64 1.09 8.92 -2.53
CA LYS A 64 -0.02 9.74 -2.06
C LYS A 64 -1.37 9.19 -2.51
N VAL A 65 -1.52 8.83 -3.78
CA VAL A 65 -2.76 8.22 -4.30
C VAL A 65 -3.09 6.91 -3.58
N LEU A 66 -2.11 6.03 -3.38
CA LEU A 66 -2.32 4.77 -2.66
C LEU A 66 -2.71 5.00 -1.19
N HIS A 67 -2.10 5.98 -0.54
CA HIS A 67 -2.50 6.42 0.80
C HIS A 67 -3.95 6.88 0.82
N ASP A 68 -4.37 7.74 -0.12
CA ASP A 68 -5.73 8.28 -0.17
C ASP A 68 -6.78 7.18 -0.42
N ILE A 69 -6.48 6.23 -1.32
CA ILE A 69 -7.30 5.02 -1.53
C ILE A 69 -7.43 4.22 -0.22
N SER A 70 -6.34 4.10 0.55
CA SER A 70 -6.37 3.35 1.80
C SER A 70 -7.23 4.02 2.88
N MET A 71 -7.22 5.35 2.94
CA MET A 71 -7.90 6.12 3.99
C MET A 71 -9.41 6.26 3.72
N THR A 72 -9.79 6.38 2.45
CA THR A 72 -11.20 6.48 2.01
C THR A 72 -11.97 5.15 2.06
N SER A 73 -11.28 4.03 2.32
CA SER A 73 -11.87 2.69 2.36
C SER A 73 -12.92 2.46 3.46
N HIS A 74 -13.00 3.35 4.45
CA HIS A 74 -13.94 3.27 5.58
C HIS A 74 -15.20 4.12 5.41
N GLU A 75 -15.27 4.96 4.37
CA GLU A 75 -16.43 5.81 4.12
C GLU A 75 -17.53 5.04 3.37
N VAL A 76 -18.78 5.23 3.79
CA VAL A 76 -19.95 4.60 3.17
C VAL A 76 -20.20 5.29 1.82
N GLY A 77 -19.74 4.70 0.71
CA GLY A 77 -19.94 5.27 -0.62
C GLY A 77 -18.89 4.84 -1.66
N THR A 78 -18.49 5.80 -2.52
CA THR A 78 -17.58 5.67 -3.66
C THR A 78 -16.16 5.20 -3.30
N GLY A 79 -15.68 5.47 -2.07
CA GLY A 79 -14.36 5.03 -1.57
C GLY A 79 -14.15 3.52 -1.53
N LYS A 80 -15.23 2.73 -1.35
CA LYS A 80 -15.16 1.26 -1.52
C LYS A 80 -14.86 0.86 -2.98
N GLY A 81 -15.31 1.66 -3.94
CA GLY A 81 -15.09 1.45 -5.36
C GLY A 81 -13.61 1.50 -5.72
N ALA A 82 -12.86 2.46 -5.18
CA ALA A 82 -11.43 2.63 -5.47
C ALA A 82 -10.59 1.42 -5.01
N VAL A 83 -10.80 0.92 -3.79
CA VAL A 83 -10.09 -0.27 -3.29
C VAL A 83 -10.46 -1.52 -4.10
N VAL A 84 -11.73 -1.71 -4.45
CA VAL A 84 -12.17 -2.86 -5.27
C VAL A 84 -11.61 -2.76 -6.68
N ALA A 85 -11.54 -1.55 -7.23
CA ALA A 85 -10.95 -1.29 -8.54
C ALA A 85 -9.45 -1.57 -8.53
N LEU A 86 -8.72 -1.10 -7.52
CA LEU A 86 -7.29 -1.40 -7.33
C LEU A 86 -7.05 -2.92 -7.27
N LYS A 87 -7.88 -3.66 -6.53
CA LYS A 87 -7.83 -5.13 -6.48
C LYS A 87 -8.03 -5.76 -7.85
N LEU A 88 -9.02 -5.30 -8.61
CA LEU A 88 -9.30 -5.80 -9.96
C LEU A 88 -8.15 -5.47 -10.93
N THR A 89 -7.56 -4.28 -10.82
CA THR A 89 -6.37 -3.89 -11.60
C THR A 89 -5.21 -4.82 -11.32
N ILE A 90 -4.87 -5.01 -10.05
CA ILE A 90 -3.77 -5.91 -9.64
C ILE A 90 -4.04 -7.33 -10.14
N LYS A 91 -5.27 -7.82 -10.01
CA LYS A 91 -5.67 -9.13 -10.56
C LYS A 91 -5.38 -9.23 -12.07
N LYS A 92 -5.86 -8.29 -12.86
CA LYS A 92 -5.69 -8.29 -14.32
C LYS A 92 -4.24 -8.16 -14.74
N LEU A 93 -3.44 -7.37 -14.02
CA LEU A 93 -2.00 -7.25 -14.27
C LEU A 93 -1.26 -8.56 -14.02
N ILE A 94 -1.59 -9.25 -12.93
CA ILE A 94 -0.97 -10.53 -12.57
C ILE A 94 -1.35 -11.63 -13.58
N GLU A 95 -2.61 -11.65 -14.03
CA GLU A 95 -3.08 -12.57 -15.08
C GLU A 95 -2.35 -12.33 -16.41
N ARG A 96 -1.93 -11.09 -16.67
CA ARG A 96 -1.15 -10.71 -17.86
C ARG A 96 0.34 -11.00 -17.72
N ASP A 97 0.94 -10.61 -16.60
CA ASP A 97 2.36 -10.75 -16.31
C ASP A 97 2.57 -11.09 -14.83
N GLY A 98 2.80 -12.37 -14.57
CA GLY A 98 3.04 -12.86 -13.22
C GLY A 98 4.34 -12.40 -12.56
N SER A 99 5.30 -11.90 -13.35
CA SER A 99 6.60 -11.47 -12.83
C SER A 99 6.48 -10.23 -11.95
N ILE A 100 5.46 -9.38 -12.20
CA ILE A 100 5.18 -8.16 -11.43
C ILE A 100 4.96 -8.44 -9.94
N VAL A 101 4.39 -9.60 -9.60
CA VAL A 101 4.08 -10.00 -8.21
C VAL A 101 5.34 -10.03 -7.37
N LYS A 102 6.43 -10.59 -7.91
CA LYS A 102 7.68 -10.75 -7.18
C LYS A 102 8.34 -9.40 -6.94
N SER A 103 8.35 -8.51 -7.94
CA SER A 103 8.89 -7.16 -7.83
C SER A 103 8.09 -6.32 -6.83
N LEU A 104 6.77 -6.34 -6.92
CA LEU A 104 5.89 -5.65 -5.99
C LEU A 104 6.06 -6.17 -4.56
N LEU A 105 6.04 -7.49 -4.33
CA LEU A 105 6.19 -8.01 -2.97
C LEU A 105 7.54 -7.66 -2.32
N ARG A 106 8.63 -7.61 -3.09
CA ARG A 106 9.94 -7.16 -2.59
C ARG A 106 9.93 -5.70 -2.21
N LEU A 107 9.42 -4.84 -3.09
CA LEU A 107 9.27 -3.41 -2.83
C LEU A 107 8.42 -3.18 -1.57
N LEU A 108 7.25 -3.80 -1.51
CA LEU A 108 6.32 -3.65 -0.40
C LEU A 108 6.91 -4.14 0.92
N GLN A 109 7.65 -5.25 0.88
CA GLN A 109 8.38 -5.72 2.06
C GLN A 109 9.39 -4.69 2.55
N GLN A 110 10.20 -4.14 1.64
CA GLN A 110 11.22 -3.14 1.97
C GLN A 110 10.58 -1.88 2.56
N VAL A 111 9.58 -1.31 1.89
CA VAL A 111 8.85 -0.13 2.39
C VAL A 111 8.23 -0.39 3.76
N CYS A 112 7.62 -1.56 3.98
CA CYS A 112 7.07 -1.89 5.29
C CYS A 112 8.15 -2.04 6.37
N LYS A 113 9.34 -2.56 6.03
CA LYS A 113 10.47 -2.64 6.97
C LYS A 113 10.98 -1.26 7.34
N ASP A 114 11.15 -0.38 6.36
CA ASP A 114 11.72 0.95 6.54
C ASP A 114 10.74 1.85 7.31
N THR A 115 9.48 1.87 6.92
CA THR A 115 8.44 2.74 7.52
C THR A 115 7.97 2.31 8.91
N LEU A 116 8.37 1.10 9.36
CA LEU A 116 8.12 0.58 10.70
C LEU A 116 9.41 0.30 11.48
N ASN A 117 10.56 0.49 10.85
CA ASN A 117 11.87 0.17 11.42
C ASN A 117 11.93 -1.27 11.96
N LEU A 118 11.58 -2.26 11.13
CA LEU A 118 11.49 -3.68 11.54
C LEU A 118 12.84 -4.41 11.56
N ASP A 119 13.86 -3.86 10.89
CA ASP A 119 15.20 -4.47 10.79
C ASP A 119 16.20 -3.91 11.82
N SER A 120 15.78 -2.97 12.66
CA SER A 120 16.63 -2.39 13.69
C SER A 120 16.44 -3.09 15.03
N ASP A 121 17.45 -3.89 15.38
CA ASP A 121 17.82 -4.20 16.76
C ASP A 121 18.45 -2.98 17.47
N GLN A 122 18.37 -1.78 16.88
CA GLN A 122 18.86 -0.56 17.50
C GLN A 122 17.78 0.01 18.41
N GLU A 123 18.01 -0.13 19.71
CA GLU A 123 17.43 0.70 20.75
C GLU A 123 17.35 2.14 20.24
N ALA A 124 16.14 2.61 19.97
CA ALA A 124 15.91 3.99 19.61
C ALA A 124 16.32 4.86 20.81
N SER A 125 17.55 5.34 20.82
CA SER A 125 17.97 6.43 21.70
C SER A 125 17.20 7.67 21.28
N ILE A 126 16.11 7.93 21.99
CA ILE A 126 15.33 9.16 21.95
C ILE A 126 16.19 10.22 22.64
N ASP A 127 17.26 10.67 21.98
CA ASP A 127 18.07 11.84 22.34
C ASP A 127 19.08 12.05 21.21
N SER A 128 18.63 12.62 20.09
CA SER A 128 19.54 13.29 19.17
C SER A 128 18.82 14.49 18.59
N ASP A 129 19.23 15.66 19.06
CA ASP A 129 19.02 16.91 18.38
C ASP A 129 19.40 16.76 16.90
N CYS A 130 18.55 17.35 16.06
CA CYS A 130 18.61 17.48 14.62
C CYS A 130 19.99 17.29 13.96
N ASP A 131 20.29 16.08 13.48
CA ASP A 131 21.22 15.88 12.35
C ASP A 131 20.90 14.58 11.56
N GLY A 132 20.08 14.72 10.52
CA GLY A 132 20.32 14.09 9.21
C GLY A 132 20.10 12.59 8.94
N SER A 133 19.82 11.67 9.88
CA SER A 133 19.63 10.25 9.47
C SER A 133 18.69 9.33 10.28
N SER A 134 17.99 9.83 11.30
CA SER A 134 16.86 9.08 11.87
C SER A 134 15.60 9.43 11.09
N SER A 135 15.15 8.53 10.22
CA SER A 135 13.88 8.68 9.49
C SER A 135 12.75 8.92 10.48
N ASP A 136 12.18 10.13 10.48
CA ASP A 136 10.99 10.44 11.28
C ASP A 136 9.86 9.52 10.82
N LEU A 137 9.56 8.50 11.65
CA LEU A 137 8.51 7.51 11.42
C LEU A 137 7.11 8.13 11.24
N PHE A 138 6.96 9.40 11.60
CA PHE A 138 5.72 10.17 11.54
C PHE A 138 5.80 11.34 10.54
N CYS A 139 6.84 11.40 9.72
CA CYS A 139 6.87 12.29 8.56
C CYS A 139 5.79 11.89 7.57
N ALA A 140 5.11 12.87 6.98
CA ALA A 140 3.97 12.66 6.08
C ALA A 140 4.30 11.69 4.93
N GLU A 141 5.53 11.73 4.40
CA GLU A 141 5.91 10.85 3.30
C GLU A 141 6.01 9.38 3.73
N VAL A 142 6.62 9.13 4.90
CA VAL A 142 6.68 7.80 5.52
C VAL A 142 5.28 7.27 5.79
N GLU A 143 4.34 8.12 6.22
CA GLU A 143 2.95 7.70 6.44
C GLU A 143 2.23 7.32 5.15
N LYS A 144 2.45 8.07 4.06
CA LYS A 144 1.86 7.75 2.76
C LYS A 144 2.38 6.42 2.24
N GLN A 145 3.70 6.25 2.24
CA GLN A 145 4.35 5.00 1.83
C GLN A 145 3.86 3.82 2.66
N ARG A 146 3.80 3.97 3.99
CA ARG A 146 3.31 2.94 4.91
C ARG A 146 1.90 2.51 4.56
N ASN A 147 0.95 3.43 4.51
CA ASN A 147 -0.44 3.09 4.22
C ASN A 147 -0.63 2.56 2.80
N GLY A 148 0.04 3.16 1.82
CA GLY A 148 -0.01 2.72 0.43
C GLY A 148 0.52 1.29 0.26
N ALA A 149 1.62 0.96 0.94
CA ALA A 149 2.19 -0.39 0.91
C ALA A 149 1.24 -1.42 1.50
N TRP A 150 0.64 -1.12 2.66
CA TRP A 150 -0.35 -2.01 3.29
C TRP A 150 -1.66 -2.13 2.47
N CYS A 151 -2.05 -1.08 1.75
CA CYS A 151 -3.16 -1.11 0.80
C CYS A 151 -2.88 -2.10 -0.34
N LEU A 152 -1.72 -2.01 -0.98
CA LEU A 152 -1.30 -2.92 -2.05
C LEU A 152 -1.13 -4.36 -1.56
N LEU A 153 -0.52 -4.57 -0.39
CA LEU A 153 -0.41 -5.91 0.21
C LEU A 153 -1.79 -6.52 0.50
N SER A 154 -2.75 -5.72 0.96
CA SER A 154 -4.12 -6.19 1.18
C SER A 154 -4.81 -6.60 -0.12
N ALA A 155 -4.57 -5.85 -1.20
CA ALA A 155 -5.07 -6.17 -2.53
C ALA A 155 -4.45 -7.45 -3.10
N LEU A 156 -3.15 -7.66 -2.90
CA LEU A 156 -2.46 -8.90 -3.25
C LEU A 156 -2.95 -10.09 -2.41
N GLY A 157 -3.24 -9.89 -1.13
CA GLY A 157 -3.71 -10.94 -0.23
C GLY A 157 -5.06 -11.55 -0.62
N ASP A 158 -5.94 -10.79 -1.29
CA ASP A 158 -7.22 -11.32 -1.82
C ASP A 158 -7.04 -12.32 -2.96
N MET A 159 -5.89 -12.27 -3.64
CA MET A 159 -5.62 -13.11 -4.81
C MET A 159 -5.25 -14.54 -4.43
N GLY A 160 -4.75 -14.78 -3.21
CA GLY A 160 -4.37 -16.11 -2.73
C GLY A 160 -5.54 -17.09 -2.58
N GLN A 161 -6.79 -16.60 -2.61
CA GLN A 161 -8.01 -17.40 -2.51
C GLN A 161 -8.64 -17.72 -3.87
N CYS A 162 -8.21 -17.07 -4.96
CA CYS A 162 -8.68 -17.34 -6.32
C CYS A 162 -7.94 -18.53 -6.95
N GLY A 163 -8.07 -19.72 -6.36
CA GLY A 163 -7.29 -20.90 -6.74
C GLY A 163 -8.12 -22.16 -6.96
N ALA A 164 -8.93 -22.20 -8.02
CA ALA A 164 -9.39 -23.47 -8.60
C ALA A 164 -9.28 -23.55 -10.14
N LYS A 165 -9.19 -22.43 -10.89
CA LYS A 165 -9.31 -22.50 -12.37
C LYS A 165 -8.49 -21.53 -13.22
N SER A 166 -7.54 -20.75 -12.70
CA SER A 166 -6.72 -19.87 -13.56
C SER A 166 -5.24 -19.86 -13.18
N SER A 167 -4.39 -19.66 -14.17
CA SER A 167 -3.01 -20.14 -14.34
C SER A 167 -1.91 -19.62 -13.39
N SER A 168 -1.06 -20.58 -13.00
CA SER A 168 0.41 -20.53 -12.95
C SER A 168 1.16 -19.87 -11.77
N ILE A 169 0.59 -18.91 -11.04
CA ILE A 169 1.34 -18.27 -9.94
C ILE A 169 0.89 -18.86 -8.62
N ASN A 170 1.75 -19.69 -8.04
CA ASN A 170 1.59 -20.09 -6.65
C ASN A 170 1.98 -18.88 -5.78
N LEU A 171 1.02 -17.99 -5.53
CA LEU A 171 1.22 -16.75 -4.77
C LEU A 171 1.87 -17.04 -3.42
N LEU A 172 1.54 -18.16 -2.78
CA LEU A 172 2.16 -18.57 -1.51
C LEU A 172 3.64 -18.85 -1.65
N LYS A 173 4.07 -19.52 -2.74
CA LYS A 173 5.50 -19.71 -3.02
C LYS A 173 6.20 -18.37 -3.24
N VAL A 174 5.57 -17.42 -3.93
CA VAL A 174 6.16 -16.08 -4.16
C VAL A 174 6.21 -15.26 -2.87
N VAL A 175 5.16 -15.27 -2.08
CA VAL A 175 5.08 -14.63 -0.76
C VAL A 175 6.15 -15.17 0.19
N LYS A 176 6.30 -16.51 0.27
CA LYS A 176 7.38 -17.17 1.02
C LYS A 176 8.76 -16.80 0.47
N ALA A 177 8.95 -16.82 -0.85
CA ALA A 177 10.23 -16.46 -1.46
C ALA A 177 10.61 -14.98 -1.25
N CYS A 178 9.61 -14.10 -1.11
CA CYS A 178 9.80 -12.69 -0.78
C CYS A 178 9.78 -12.42 0.72
N LYS A 179 9.80 -13.45 1.59
CA LYS A 179 9.83 -13.31 3.06
C LYS A 179 8.69 -12.43 3.63
N VAL A 180 7.55 -12.35 2.94
CA VAL A 180 6.32 -11.72 3.45
C VAL A 180 5.49 -12.80 4.15
N ASP A 181 6.11 -13.52 5.08
CA ASP A 181 5.49 -14.67 5.76
C ASP A 181 4.75 -14.25 7.04
N GLY A 182 4.18 -15.24 7.74
CA GLY A 182 3.44 -15.00 8.98
C GLY A 182 4.29 -14.32 10.07
N THR A 183 5.61 -14.57 10.10
CA THR A 183 6.51 -13.95 11.07
C THR A 183 6.66 -12.46 10.79
N PHE A 184 6.90 -12.09 9.53
CA PHE A 184 6.96 -10.70 9.10
C PHE A 184 5.67 -9.93 9.42
N ILE A 185 4.51 -10.50 9.07
CA ILE A 185 3.20 -9.86 9.30
C ILE A 185 2.93 -9.72 10.80
N THR A 186 3.31 -10.72 11.62
CA THR A 186 3.16 -10.65 13.08
C THR A 186 4.07 -9.59 13.69
N SER A 187 5.33 -9.49 13.26
CA SER A 187 6.25 -8.45 13.73
C SER A 187 5.77 -7.05 13.36
N ALA A 188 5.29 -6.85 12.14
CA ALA A 188 4.69 -5.59 11.71
C ALA A 188 3.47 -5.21 12.57
N TRP A 189 2.58 -6.18 12.85
CA TRP A 189 1.41 -5.94 13.70
C TRP A 189 1.79 -5.55 15.12
N LYS A 190 2.78 -6.23 15.73
CA LYS A 190 3.32 -5.87 17.04
C LYS A 190 3.85 -4.44 17.04
N LYS A 191 4.63 -4.07 16.01
CA LYS A 191 5.18 -2.72 15.87
C LYS A 191 4.09 -1.66 15.74
N PHE A 192 3.02 -1.93 14.98
CA PHE A 192 1.86 -1.02 14.92
C PHE A 192 1.21 -0.83 16.28
N HIS A 193 1.08 -1.91 17.06
CA HIS A 193 0.51 -1.85 18.40
C HIS A 193 1.40 -1.04 19.35
N GLU A 194 2.71 -1.28 19.34
CA GLU A 194 3.70 -0.50 20.10
C GLU A 194 3.64 0.99 19.75
N LEU A 195 3.69 1.33 18.46
CA LEU A 195 3.59 2.72 18.01
C LEU A 195 2.25 3.34 18.41
N SER A 196 1.14 2.61 18.31
CA SER A 196 -0.19 3.15 18.67
C SER A 196 -0.38 3.35 20.18
N ALA A 197 0.39 2.64 21.01
CA ALA A 197 0.33 2.71 22.47
C ALA A 197 1.41 3.61 23.09
N SER A 198 2.37 4.09 22.29
CA SER A 198 3.46 4.95 22.74
C SER A 198 2.98 6.38 23.00
N ASP A 199 3.38 6.95 24.15
CA ASP A 199 3.11 8.35 24.49
C ASP A 199 3.83 9.34 23.55
N ASN A 200 4.86 8.88 22.84
CA ASN A 200 5.64 9.69 21.89
C ASN A 200 5.00 9.76 20.49
N THR A 201 3.88 9.08 20.26
CA THR A 201 3.23 9.04 18.95
C THR A 201 2.35 10.27 18.74
N PRO A 202 2.58 11.06 17.67
CA PRO A 202 1.74 12.21 17.36
C PRO A 202 0.27 11.79 17.16
N SER A 203 -0.65 12.51 17.78
CA SER A 203 -2.09 12.22 17.68
C SER A 203 -2.61 12.20 16.24
N ARG A 204 -2.03 13.04 15.36
CA ARG A 204 -2.32 13.09 13.91
C ARG A 204 -2.02 11.79 13.17
N SER A 205 -1.08 10.99 13.67
CA SER A 205 -0.58 9.76 13.04
C SER A 205 -1.39 8.53 13.45
N LEU A 206 -2.15 8.61 14.54
CA LEU A 206 -2.94 7.48 15.06
C LEU A 206 -3.97 6.92 14.06
N PRO A 207 -4.73 7.74 13.29
CA PRO A 207 -5.65 7.20 12.29
C PRO A 207 -4.93 6.38 11.21
N SER A 208 -3.78 6.88 10.73
CA SER A 208 -2.90 6.25 9.75
C SER A 208 -2.35 4.90 10.27
N LEU A 209 -1.82 4.88 11.50
CA LEU A 209 -1.35 3.64 12.13
C LEU A 209 -2.48 2.61 12.32
N ARG A 210 -3.66 3.04 12.76
CA ARG A 210 -4.84 2.17 12.91
C ARG A 210 -5.29 1.59 11.58
N ASN A 211 -5.27 2.38 10.51
CA ASN A 211 -5.65 1.92 9.18
C ASN A 211 -4.68 0.86 8.64
N ALA A 212 -3.38 1.12 8.74
CA ALA A 212 -2.35 0.16 8.35
C ALA A 212 -2.38 -1.11 9.21
N SER A 213 -2.60 -1.00 10.52
CA SER A 213 -2.80 -2.14 11.43
C SER A 213 -4.01 -3.00 11.06
N LYS A 214 -5.14 -2.40 10.69
CA LYS A 214 -6.32 -3.13 10.17
C LYS A 214 -6.00 -3.89 8.89
N SER A 215 -5.25 -3.27 7.97
CA SER A 215 -4.82 -3.91 6.72
C SER A 215 -3.89 -5.10 7.00
N CYS A 216 -2.96 -4.94 7.95
CA CYS A 216 -2.10 -6.01 8.44
C CYS A 216 -2.91 -7.19 9.01
N LEU A 217 -3.90 -6.92 9.87
CA LEU A 217 -4.80 -7.95 10.40
C LEU A 217 -5.63 -8.63 9.31
N CYS A 218 -6.09 -7.88 8.32
CA CYS A 218 -6.82 -8.43 7.17
C CYS A 218 -5.94 -9.42 6.40
N ILE A 219 -4.68 -9.07 6.13
CA ILE A 219 -3.70 -9.96 5.49
C ILE A 219 -3.43 -11.18 6.37
N MET A 220 -3.21 -10.99 7.67
CA MET A 220 -3.00 -12.07 8.63
C MET A 220 -4.16 -13.06 8.63
N SER A 221 -5.41 -12.58 8.62
CA SER A 221 -6.61 -13.43 8.57
C SER A 221 -6.71 -14.23 7.27
N LYS A 222 -6.21 -13.68 6.16
CA LYS A 222 -6.19 -14.35 4.85
C LYS A 222 -5.07 -15.37 4.77
N LEU A 223 -3.89 -15.05 5.30
CA LEU A 223 -2.75 -15.97 5.37
C LEU A 223 -3.00 -17.11 6.37
N GLY A 224 -3.67 -16.84 7.50
CA GLY A 224 -4.03 -17.87 8.50
C GLY A 224 -5.02 -18.91 7.99
N ARG A 225 -5.74 -18.63 6.90
CA ARG A 225 -6.55 -19.65 6.18
C ARG A 225 -5.71 -20.57 5.29
N VAL A 226 -4.44 -20.24 5.08
CA VAL A 226 -3.56 -20.86 4.08
C VAL A 226 -2.28 -21.43 4.70
N ILE A 227 -1.90 -20.96 5.88
CA ILE A 227 -0.84 -21.52 6.71
C ILE A 227 -1.52 -22.52 7.65
N PRO A 228 -1.25 -23.84 7.54
CA PRO A 228 -1.70 -24.77 8.57
C PRO A 228 -1.10 -24.32 9.90
N VAL A 229 -1.93 -24.28 10.94
CA VAL A 229 -1.44 -24.17 12.30
C VAL A 229 -0.71 -25.49 12.56
N ASP A 230 0.61 -25.51 12.38
CA ASP A 230 1.40 -26.65 12.80
C ASP A 230 1.21 -26.81 14.32
N GLU A 231 0.72 -28.00 14.72
CA GLU A 231 0.66 -28.48 16.11
C GLU A 231 2.06 -28.74 16.67
#